data_AF-A0A088T3E7-F1
#
_entry.id   AF-A0A088T3E7-F1
#
_cell.length_a   1.000
_cell.length_b   1.000
_cell.length_c   1.000
_cell.angle_alpha   90.00
_cell.angle_beta   90.00
_cell.angle_gamma   90.00
#
_symmetry.space_group_name_H-M   'P 1'
#
loop_
_entity.id
_entity.type
_entity.pdbx_description
1 polymer ?
#
loop_
_entity_poly.entity_id
_entity_poly.type
_entity_poly.pdbx_seq_one_letter_code
_entity_poly.pdbx_strand_id
1 'polypeptide(L)'
;MIEHIFIKNYKAFSRENIPLDKNTLLIGSNNSGKTTVLEALDLFFNSALNREFIIDNKRDVVIEINLNDERYRKVYSPPLYEVNFTKCIGNIFEINHIKYLYIPKNINNHTMLNDLLTINMTKKVPPEEQSLIFKVSDYIDGTIGNSNYKIFNVSTKYEMSITDDVRFTKEDYSRLISNVTYQHLIIGIDNFEVNFDVKSLNEFTKFSYQTIFTTNDKDIVKNYNYYVSALYKGDKIDDLDTIKKRTFKEHNKKYLLVEGKYDVNWFEKALQLLDLQNKYTVIPCGGSGNISFVKEQLKKEGFETIVVTDGDTHKKGSLQRDVIELYADKDFINTRFNTRFEYLPERKHTFFKYFHVKDDVVKNVLSRWAKKNLTLQNDFVQELKILLK
;
A
#
# COMPACT_ATOMS: atom_id res chain seq x y z
N MET A 1 10.91 -1.05 -1.70
CA MET A 1 9.54 -1.04 -2.28
C MET A 1 8.63 -0.23 -1.39
N ILE A 2 7.56 0.35 -1.91
CA ILE A 2 6.61 1.14 -1.11
C ILE A 2 5.90 0.20 -0.15
N GLU A 3 6.09 0.41 1.14
CA GLU A 3 5.41 -0.40 2.15
C GLU A 3 4.04 0.17 2.51
N HIS A 4 3.84 1.45 2.21
CA HIS A 4 2.69 2.19 2.67
C HIS A 4 2.52 3.51 1.92
N ILE A 5 1.27 3.90 1.71
CA ILE A 5 0.88 5.21 1.20
C ILE A 5 -0.13 5.89 2.12
N PHE A 6 0.14 7.15 2.46
CA PHE A 6 -0.77 8.05 3.15
C PHE A 6 -1.27 9.10 2.16
N ILE A 7 -2.59 9.28 2.10
CA ILE A 7 -3.27 10.19 1.19
C ILE A 7 -4.14 11.14 2.01
N LYS A 8 -4.08 12.43 1.72
CA LYS A 8 -4.93 13.43 2.35
C LYS A 8 -5.44 14.43 1.32
N ASN A 9 -6.72 14.77 1.45
CA ASN A 9 -7.41 15.77 0.64
C ASN A 9 -7.43 15.46 -0.86
N TYR A 10 -7.53 14.17 -1.24
CA TYR A 10 -7.43 13.74 -2.62
C TYR A 10 -8.42 12.63 -2.97
N LYS A 11 -9.25 12.90 -3.98
CA LYS A 11 -10.34 12.10 -4.55
C LYS A 11 -11.23 11.47 -3.49
N ALA A 12 -11.13 10.15 -3.28
CA ALA A 12 -11.97 9.44 -2.32
C ALA A 12 -11.52 9.61 -0.86
N PHE A 13 -10.33 10.16 -0.61
CA PHE A 13 -9.71 10.17 0.71
C PHE A 13 -9.53 11.57 1.27
N SER A 14 -10.36 11.91 2.25
CA SER A 14 -10.09 13.06 3.13
C SER A 14 -8.79 12.84 3.90
N ARG A 15 -8.59 11.62 4.39
CA ARG A 15 -7.36 11.12 5.01
C ARG A 15 -7.40 9.58 5.05
N GLU A 16 -6.45 8.91 4.43
CA GLU A 16 -6.39 7.44 4.47
C GLU A 16 -4.94 6.92 4.53
N ASN A 17 -4.77 5.75 5.16
CA ASN A 17 -3.49 5.10 5.41
C ASN A 17 -3.57 3.66 4.88
N ILE A 18 -2.81 3.35 3.83
CA ILE A 18 -2.98 2.11 3.07
C ILE A 18 -1.66 1.33 3.06
N PRO A 19 -1.61 0.13 3.67
CA PRO A 19 -0.46 -0.74 3.58
C PRO A 19 -0.34 -1.33 2.18
N LEU A 20 0.91 -1.47 1.72
CA LEU A 20 1.27 -2.06 0.44
C LEU A 20 2.36 -3.12 0.66
N ASP A 21 2.37 -4.12 -0.22
CA ASP A 21 3.41 -5.14 -0.31
C ASP A 21 4.06 -5.12 -1.70
N LYS A 22 5.09 -5.94 -1.92
CA LYS A 22 5.74 -6.12 -3.23
C LYS A 22 4.73 -6.33 -4.35
N ASN A 23 3.72 -7.15 -4.11
CA ASN A 23 2.68 -7.46 -5.07
C ASN A 23 1.33 -7.30 -4.35
N THR A 24 0.64 -6.20 -4.63
CA THR A 24 -0.60 -5.83 -3.95
C THR A 24 -1.77 -5.86 -4.92
N LEU A 25 -2.84 -6.55 -4.57
CA LEU A 25 -4.15 -6.46 -5.21
C LEU A 25 -5.11 -5.70 -4.30
N LEU A 26 -5.59 -4.55 -4.76
CA LEU A 26 -6.58 -3.72 -4.10
C LEU A 26 -7.99 -4.16 -4.51
N ILE A 27 -8.79 -4.53 -3.52
CA ILE A 27 -10.21 -4.90 -3.70
C ILE A 27 -11.10 -3.99 -2.87
N GLY A 28 -12.37 -3.89 -3.24
CA GLY A 28 -13.34 -3.04 -2.56
C GLY A 28 -14.58 -2.82 -3.41
N SER A 29 -15.60 -2.18 -2.85
CA SER A 29 -16.78 -1.73 -3.61
C SER A 29 -16.41 -0.63 -4.61
N ASN A 30 -17.35 -0.28 -5.51
CA ASN A 30 -17.15 0.87 -6.40
C ASN A 30 -16.96 2.14 -5.57
N ASN A 31 -16.02 3.01 -5.96
CA ASN A 31 -15.67 4.23 -5.23
C ASN A 31 -15.09 4.00 -3.81
N SER A 32 -14.61 2.79 -3.48
CA SER A 32 -13.88 2.55 -2.22
C SER A 32 -12.46 3.17 -2.20
N GLY A 33 -12.08 3.90 -3.25
CA GLY A 33 -10.80 4.57 -3.37
C GLY A 33 -9.67 3.73 -3.97
N LYS A 34 -9.96 2.57 -4.57
CA LYS A 34 -8.99 1.75 -5.30
C LYS A 34 -8.17 2.55 -6.33
N THR A 35 -8.86 3.19 -7.28
CA THR A 35 -8.24 4.05 -8.30
C THR A 35 -7.54 5.26 -7.67
N THR A 36 -8.07 5.80 -6.56
CA THR A 36 -7.44 6.92 -5.83
C THR A 36 -6.03 6.57 -5.35
N VAL A 37 -5.77 5.31 -4.95
CA VAL A 37 -4.41 4.88 -4.59
C VAL A 37 -3.46 4.99 -5.77
N LEU A 38 -3.88 4.49 -6.93
CA LEU A 38 -3.05 4.49 -8.14
C LEU A 38 -2.78 5.91 -8.66
N GLU A 39 -3.79 6.78 -8.65
CA GLU A 39 -3.66 8.18 -9.06
C GLU A 39 -2.88 9.02 -8.05
N ALA A 40 -2.95 8.70 -6.75
CA ALA A 40 -2.12 9.35 -5.75
C ALA A 40 -0.63 9.03 -5.97
N LEU A 41 -0.31 7.79 -6.34
CA LEU A 41 1.05 7.40 -6.74
C LEU A 41 1.45 8.09 -8.05
N ASP A 42 0.54 8.23 -9.00
CA ASP A 42 0.79 8.94 -10.26
C ASP A 42 1.10 10.43 -10.01
N LEU A 43 0.32 11.08 -9.13
CA LEU A 43 0.61 12.41 -8.63
C LEU A 43 2.00 12.47 -7.96
N PHE A 44 2.32 11.50 -7.09
CA PHE A 44 3.58 11.50 -6.36
C PHE A 44 4.80 11.33 -7.28
N PHE A 45 4.79 10.38 -8.21
CA PHE A 45 5.95 10.09 -9.06
C PHE A 45 5.99 10.93 -10.33
N ASN A 46 4.85 11.15 -10.97
CA ASN A 46 4.75 11.75 -12.31
C ASN A 46 4.18 13.18 -12.28
N SER A 47 3.80 13.71 -11.11
CA SER A 47 3.22 15.05 -10.93
C SER A 47 1.90 15.25 -11.70
N ALA A 48 1.15 14.17 -11.92
CA ALA A 48 -0.14 14.15 -12.62
C ALA A 48 -1.29 14.69 -11.74
N LEU A 49 -1.23 15.96 -11.35
CA LEU A 49 -2.27 16.58 -10.53
C LEU A 49 -3.52 16.89 -11.36
N ASN A 50 -4.65 16.27 -11.00
CA ASN A 50 -5.97 16.74 -11.42
C ASN A 50 -6.62 17.55 -10.28
N ARG A 51 -6.92 18.83 -10.54
CA ARG A 51 -7.54 19.74 -9.56
C ARG A 51 -8.97 19.35 -9.20
N GLU A 52 -9.69 18.66 -10.08
CA GLU A 52 -11.03 18.14 -9.80
C GLU A 52 -11.04 17.06 -8.71
N PHE A 53 -9.88 16.44 -8.46
CA PHE A 53 -9.72 15.45 -7.41
C PHE A 53 -9.42 16.09 -6.04
N ILE A 54 -9.33 17.41 -5.93
CA ILE A 54 -9.07 18.08 -4.65
C ILE A 54 -10.40 18.24 -3.89
N ILE A 55 -10.49 17.64 -2.71
CA ILE A 55 -11.74 17.63 -1.93
C ILE A 55 -12.04 19.01 -1.33
N ASP A 56 -11.05 19.64 -0.70
CA ASP A 56 -11.13 20.98 -0.12
C ASP A 56 -10.07 21.87 -0.77
N ASN A 57 -10.53 22.83 -1.58
CA ASN A 57 -9.67 23.72 -2.35
C ASN A 57 -8.90 24.76 -1.50
N LYS A 58 -9.10 24.78 -0.18
CA LYS A 58 -8.36 25.62 0.77
C LYS A 58 -7.32 24.85 1.58
N ARG A 59 -7.16 23.54 1.34
CA ARG A 59 -6.27 22.68 2.11
C ARG A 59 -5.20 22.05 1.24
N ASP A 60 -4.06 21.78 1.86
CA ASP A 60 -2.98 21.04 1.22
C ASP A 60 -3.43 19.63 0.80
N VAL A 61 -3.08 19.23 -0.42
CA VAL A 61 -3.03 17.82 -0.83
C VAL A 61 -1.72 17.24 -0.33
N VAL A 62 -1.78 16.11 0.37
CA VAL A 62 -0.59 15.45 0.91
C VAL A 62 -0.57 14.00 0.44
N ILE A 63 0.47 13.65 -0.32
CA ILE A 63 0.79 12.27 -0.63
C ILE A 63 2.12 11.93 0.04
N GLU A 64 2.12 10.89 0.85
CA GLU A 64 3.31 10.41 1.55
C GLU A 64 3.46 8.90 1.34
N ILE A 65 4.68 8.47 1.05
CA ILE A 65 5.03 7.06 0.92
C ILE A 65 6.10 6.69 1.95
N ASN A 66 6.07 5.44 2.39
CA ASN A 66 7.17 4.87 3.17
C ASN A 66 7.95 3.88 2.32
N LEU A 67 9.26 4.06 2.28
CA LEU A 67 10.22 3.22 1.58
C LEU A 67 11.34 2.89 2.55
N ASN A 68 11.56 1.59 2.84
CA ASN A 68 12.63 1.14 3.74
C ASN A 68 12.66 1.88 5.09
N ASP A 69 11.49 1.99 5.73
CA ASP A 69 11.28 2.72 6.99
C ASP A 69 11.52 4.25 6.97
N GLU A 70 11.92 4.81 5.82
CA GLU A 70 11.99 6.25 5.58
C GLU A 70 10.70 6.80 4.98
N ARG A 71 10.43 8.08 5.24
CA ARG A 71 9.21 8.77 4.83
C ARG A 71 9.53 9.80 3.76
N TYR A 72 8.82 9.72 2.65
CA TYR A 72 8.90 10.69 1.56
C TYR A 72 7.53 11.31 1.34
N ARG A 73 7.41 12.63 1.47
CA ARG A 73 6.15 13.36 1.39
C ARG A 73 6.25 14.46 0.35
N LYS A 74 5.28 14.50 -0.56
CA LYS A 74 5.00 15.65 -1.42
C LYS A 74 3.74 16.36 -0.96
N VAL A 75 3.81 17.68 -0.87
CA VAL A 75 2.70 18.55 -0.46
C VAL A 75 2.40 19.52 -1.59
N TYR A 76 1.14 19.61 -1.99
CA TYR A 76 0.67 20.56 -3.00
C TYR A 76 -0.28 21.54 -2.33
N SER A 77 0.09 22.83 -2.32
CA SER A 77 -0.59 23.85 -1.52
C SER A 77 -1.48 24.77 -2.37
N PRO A 78 -2.66 25.19 -1.89
CA PRO A 78 -3.46 26.21 -2.56
C PRO A 78 -2.70 27.54 -2.67
N PRO A 79 -3.12 28.42 -3.59
CA PRO A 79 -4.21 28.23 -4.56
C PRO A 79 -3.79 27.51 -5.84
N LEU A 80 -2.49 27.47 -6.15
CA LEU A 80 -1.97 26.95 -7.41
C LEU A 80 -1.77 25.43 -7.40
N TYR A 81 -1.66 24.83 -6.22
CA TYR A 81 -1.32 23.42 -6.04
C TYR A 81 -0.02 23.02 -6.72
N GLU A 82 0.94 23.94 -6.72
CA GLU A 82 2.34 23.62 -6.97
C GLU A 82 2.95 22.91 -5.75
N VAL A 83 4.07 22.21 -5.98
CA VAL A 83 4.79 21.52 -4.91
C VAL A 83 5.31 22.55 -3.91
N ASN A 84 4.90 22.41 -2.64
CA ASN A 84 5.41 23.19 -1.54
C ASN A 84 6.65 22.51 -0.95
N PHE A 85 7.83 22.85 -1.47
CA PHE A 85 9.10 22.27 -1.06
C PHE A 85 9.38 22.36 0.44
N THR A 86 8.89 23.41 1.11
CA THR A 86 9.09 23.61 2.57
C THR A 86 8.31 22.63 3.43
N LYS A 87 7.19 22.09 2.91
CA LYS A 87 6.34 21.13 3.62
C LYS A 87 6.61 19.67 3.21
N CYS A 88 7.43 19.47 2.19
CA CYS A 88 7.89 18.14 1.77
C CYS A 88 8.81 17.53 2.85
N ILE A 89 8.84 16.21 2.91
CA ILE A 89 9.68 15.44 3.84
C ILE A 89 10.44 14.38 3.04
N GLY A 90 11.65 14.08 3.47
CA GLY A 90 12.52 13.11 2.80
C GLY A 90 13.20 13.71 1.57
N ASN A 91 14.34 13.14 1.20
CA ASN A 91 15.07 13.55 0.01
C ASN A 91 14.47 12.87 -1.22
N ILE A 92 13.50 13.51 -1.86
CA ILE A 92 12.81 12.95 -3.05
C ILE A 92 13.79 12.54 -4.15
N PHE A 93 14.93 13.21 -4.26
CA PHE A 93 15.94 12.87 -5.26
C PHE A 93 16.58 11.49 -5.05
N GLU A 94 16.71 11.01 -3.80
CA GLU A 94 17.23 9.66 -3.51
C GLU A 94 16.39 8.56 -4.15
N ILE A 95 15.09 8.79 -4.27
CA ILE A 95 14.13 7.84 -4.84
C ILE A 95 13.79 8.16 -6.30
N ASN A 96 14.48 9.12 -6.94
CA ASN A 96 14.23 9.52 -8.33
C ASN A 96 14.47 8.39 -9.34
N HIS A 97 15.29 7.40 -8.97
CA HIS A 97 15.53 6.20 -9.74
C HIS A 97 14.33 5.23 -9.72
N ILE A 98 13.36 5.39 -8.82
CA ILE A 98 12.14 4.58 -8.84
C ILE A 98 11.16 5.24 -9.83
N LYS A 99 10.67 4.46 -10.79
CA LYS A 99 9.69 4.92 -11.79
C LYS A 99 8.35 4.27 -11.54
N TYR A 100 7.28 4.98 -11.88
CA TYR A 100 5.91 4.51 -11.73
C TYR A 100 5.19 4.60 -13.07
N LEU A 101 4.72 3.44 -13.57
CA LEU A 101 3.84 3.37 -14.72
C LEU A 101 2.40 3.19 -14.23
N TYR A 102 1.56 4.19 -14.47
CA TYR A 102 0.13 4.08 -14.25
C TYR A 102 -0.58 3.66 -15.54
N ILE A 103 -1.32 2.56 -15.47
CA ILE A 103 -2.16 2.06 -16.56
C ILE A 103 -3.63 2.23 -16.13
N PRO A 104 -4.32 3.28 -16.62
CA PRO A 104 -5.72 3.49 -16.30
C PRO A 104 -6.62 2.46 -16.99
N LYS A 105 -7.86 2.33 -16.52
CA LYS A 105 -8.88 1.48 -17.15
C LYS A 105 -9.04 1.76 -18.64
N ASN A 106 -9.08 3.04 -19.03
CA ASN A 106 -9.16 3.46 -20.43
C ASN A 106 -7.77 3.89 -20.88
N ILE A 107 -7.10 3.03 -21.63
CA ILE A 107 -5.70 3.24 -22.05
C ILE A 107 -5.68 4.13 -23.30
N ASN A 108 -4.84 5.17 -23.27
CA ASN A 108 -4.39 5.85 -24.48
C ASN A 108 -3.08 5.20 -24.95
N ASN A 109 -3.11 4.55 -26.11
CA ASN A 109 -1.97 3.77 -26.62
C ASN A 109 -0.76 4.64 -26.94
N HIS A 110 -0.97 5.87 -27.41
CA HIS A 110 0.14 6.79 -27.70
C HIS A 110 0.85 7.21 -26.41
N THR A 111 0.09 7.60 -25.40
CA THR A 111 0.63 7.94 -24.07
C THR A 111 1.36 6.75 -23.47
N MET A 112 0.74 5.57 -23.46
CA MET A 112 1.34 4.36 -22.91
C MET A 112 2.67 4.00 -23.59
N LEU A 113 2.75 4.04 -24.92
CA LEU A 113 3.99 3.74 -25.64
C LEU A 113 5.10 4.75 -25.34
N ASN A 114 4.75 6.04 -25.20
CA ASN A 114 5.71 7.08 -24.83
C ASN A 114 6.19 6.96 -23.38
N ASP A 115 5.31 6.57 -22.47
CA ASP A 115 5.66 6.29 -21.07
C ASP A 115 6.61 5.08 -20.98
N LEU A 116 6.31 4.00 -21.71
CA LEU A 116 7.17 2.81 -21.79
C LEU A 116 8.54 3.13 -22.38
N LEU A 117 8.60 3.92 -23.46
CA LEU A 117 9.86 4.40 -24.02
C LEU A 117 10.64 5.20 -22.98
N THR A 118 9.99 6.15 -22.33
CA THR A 118 10.62 7.01 -21.31
C THR A 118 11.19 6.18 -20.15
N ILE A 119 10.47 5.17 -19.70
CA ILE A 119 10.92 4.26 -18.65
C ILE A 119 12.13 3.44 -19.11
N ASN A 120 12.08 2.83 -20.30
CA ASN A 120 13.18 2.02 -20.83
C ASN A 120 14.45 2.85 -21.10
N MET A 121 14.30 4.14 -21.40
CA MET A 121 15.42 5.07 -21.60
C MET A 121 15.95 5.70 -20.31
N THR A 122 15.35 5.37 -19.16
CA THR A 122 15.76 5.93 -17.87
C THR A 122 17.20 5.52 -17.53
N LYS A 123 18.06 6.50 -17.29
CA LYS A 123 19.42 6.33 -16.80
C LYS A 123 19.59 7.02 -15.45
N LYS A 124 20.50 6.52 -14.61
CA LYS A 124 20.93 7.26 -13.41
C LYS A 124 21.65 8.53 -13.86
N VAL A 125 21.33 9.66 -13.23
CA VAL A 125 22.00 10.94 -13.49
C VAL A 125 23.45 10.84 -12.98
N PRO A 126 24.46 10.90 -13.86
CA PRO A 126 25.87 10.84 -13.46
C PRO A 126 26.25 11.96 -12.49
N PRO A 127 27.22 11.76 -11.58
CA PRO A 127 27.69 12.82 -10.67
C PRO A 127 28.17 14.09 -11.39
N GLU A 128 28.73 13.94 -12.59
CA GLU A 128 29.18 15.05 -13.43
C GLU A 128 28.01 15.92 -13.90
N GLU A 129 26.89 15.31 -14.34
CA GLU A 129 25.67 16.04 -14.70
C GLU A 129 25.02 16.72 -13.50
N GLN A 130 25.04 16.06 -12.33
CA GLN A 130 24.57 16.69 -11.09
C GLN A 130 25.38 17.96 -10.77
N SER A 131 26.70 17.88 -10.94
CA SER A 131 27.62 19.02 -10.73
C SER A 131 27.34 20.19 -11.69
N LEU A 132 26.89 19.92 -12.91
CA LEU A 132 26.47 20.95 -13.86
C LEU A 132 25.14 21.60 -13.46
N ILE A 133 24.20 20.83 -12.91
CA ILE A 133 22.91 21.35 -12.42
C ILE A 133 23.13 22.33 -11.26
N PHE A 134 24.12 22.09 -10.38
CA PHE A 134 24.46 22.99 -9.27
C PHE A 134 24.93 24.38 -9.72
N LYS A 135 25.46 24.54 -10.94
CA LYS A 135 25.88 25.85 -11.48
C LYS A 135 24.73 26.85 -11.62
N VAL A 136 23.48 26.37 -11.72
CA VAL A 136 22.32 27.28 -11.75
C VAL A 136 22.15 27.99 -10.41
N SER A 137 22.51 27.34 -9.30
CA SER A 137 22.52 27.97 -7.97
C SER A 137 23.54 29.13 -7.93
N ASP A 138 24.69 28.93 -8.56
CA ASP A 138 25.75 29.95 -8.67
C ASP A 138 25.27 31.17 -9.48
N TYR A 139 24.28 31.03 -10.37
CA TYR A 139 23.69 32.17 -11.10
C TYR A 139 22.85 33.08 -10.21
N ILE A 140 22.37 32.59 -9.06
CA ILE A 140 21.50 33.34 -8.16
C ILE A 140 22.32 34.24 -7.24
N ASP A 141 23.46 33.76 -6.74
CA ASP A 141 24.27 34.48 -5.74
C ASP A 141 25.73 34.75 -6.16
N GLY A 142 26.14 34.31 -7.35
CA GLY A 142 27.48 34.53 -7.89
C GLY A 142 28.58 33.71 -7.21
N THR A 143 28.24 32.81 -6.28
CA THR A 143 29.20 32.00 -5.54
C THR A 143 29.37 30.65 -6.21
N ILE A 144 30.59 30.33 -6.67
CA ILE A 144 30.87 29.06 -7.35
C ILE A 144 30.74 27.90 -6.37
N GLY A 145 29.97 26.89 -6.75
CA GLY A 145 29.80 25.65 -5.98
C GLY A 145 28.77 25.74 -4.87
N ASN A 146 27.80 26.65 -4.99
CA ASN A 146 26.74 26.81 -4.01
C ASN A 146 25.77 25.61 -4.04
N SER A 147 25.66 24.89 -2.92
CA SER A 147 24.76 23.74 -2.77
C SER A 147 23.48 24.06 -1.97
N ASN A 148 23.14 25.34 -1.80
CA ASN A 148 21.99 25.78 -1.01
C ASN A 148 20.65 25.23 -1.53
N TYR A 149 20.53 25.03 -2.84
CA TYR A 149 19.35 24.45 -3.47
C TYR A 149 19.62 22.99 -3.87
N LYS A 150 19.13 22.05 -3.07
CA LYS A 150 19.20 20.62 -3.42
C LYS A 150 18.29 20.32 -4.60
N ILE A 151 18.75 19.46 -5.50
CA ILE A 151 17.93 18.91 -6.57
C ILE A 151 16.76 18.16 -5.93
N PHE A 152 15.53 18.49 -6.32
CA PHE A 152 14.32 17.86 -5.78
C PHE A 152 13.87 16.64 -6.59
N ASN A 153 13.92 16.73 -7.92
CA ASN A 153 13.46 15.69 -8.84
C ASN A 153 14.15 15.84 -10.21
N VAL A 154 14.36 14.75 -10.94
CA VAL A 154 14.83 14.80 -12.33
C VAL A 154 13.99 13.86 -13.19
N SER A 155 13.30 14.44 -14.17
CA SER A 155 12.48 13.73 -15.14
C SER A 155 13.00 13.97 -16.55
N THR A 156 13.12 12.90 -17.33
CA THR A 156 13.36 12.95 -18.77
C THR A 156 12.08 12.46 -19.46
N LYS A 157 11.71 13.05 -20.58
CA LYS A 157 10.55 12.63 -21.37
C LYS A 157 10.99 12.36 -22.81
N TYR A 158 10.62 11.20 -23.32
CA TYR A 158 10.80 10.83 -24.72
C TYR A 158 9.44 10.68 -25.38
N GLU A 159 9.28 11.26 -26.56
CA GLU A 159 8.02 11.23 -27.31
C GLU A 159 8.27 10.71 -28.71
N MET A 160 7.55 9.64 -29.07
CA MET A 160 7.44 9.14 -30.43
C MET A 160 6.28 9.84 -31.13
N SER A 161 6.51 10.25 -32.38
CA SER A 161 5.47 10.73 -33.26
C SER A 161 4.69 9.53 -33.81
N ILE A 162 3.67 9.10 -33.08
CA ILE A 162 2.81 7.97 -33.46
C ILE A 162 1.58 8.55 -34.18
N THR A 163 1.56 8.44 -35.51
CA THR A 163 0.47 8.95 -36.34
C THR A 163 -0.61 7.90 -36.63
N ASP A 164 -0.31 6.63 -36.37
CA ASP A 164 -1.19 5.51 -36.69
C ASP A 164 -2.26 5.28 -35.60
N ASP A 165 -3.43 4.78 -36.01
CA ASP A 165 -4.45 4.23 -35.10
C ASP A 165 -3.98 2.86 -34.58
N VAL A 166 -3.14 2.89 -33.55
CA VAL A 166 -2.60 1.69 -32.91
C VAL A 166 -3.66 1.11 -31.97
N ARG A 167 -4.05 -0.14 -32.20
CA ARG A 167 -4.95 -0.90 -31.33
C ARG A 167 -4.25 -2.14 -30.79
N PHE A 168 -4.45 -2.40 -29.50
CA PHE A 168 -3.83 -3.53 -28.81
C PHE A 168 -4.88 -4.47 -28.26
N THR A 169 -4.59 -5.77 -28.37
CA THR A 169 -5.29 -6.82 -27.64
C THR A 169 -4.75 -6.91 -26.20
N LYS A 170 -5.42 -7.69 -25.35
CA LYS A 170 -4.92 -7.99 -23.99
C LYS A 170 -3.55 -8.67 -24.00
N GLU A 171 -3.32 -9.53 -24.99
CA GLU A 171 -2.03 -10.20 -25.18
C GLU A 171 -0.95 -9.21 -25.60
N ASP A 172 -1.27 -8.26 -26.47
CA ASP A 172 -0.35 -7.18 -26.84
C ASP A 172 0.05 -6.32 -25.65
N TYR A 173 -0.91 -5.89 -24.83
CA TYR A 173 -0.61 -5.15 -23.61
C TYR A 173 0.28 -5.96 -22.66
N SER A 174 -0.02 -7.25 -22.50
CA SER A 174 0.78 -8.12 -21.64
C SER A 174 2.22 -8.21 -22.12
N ARG A 175 2.42 -8.45 -23.42
CA ARG A 175 3.75 -8.49 -24.05
C ARG A 175 4.50 -7.16 -23.93
N LEU A 176 3.82 -6.03 -24.10
CA LEU A 176 4.44 -4.70 -23.96
C LEU A 176 4.97 -4.47 -22.54
N ILE A 177 4.15 -4.77 -21.53
CA ILE A 177 4.51 -4.60 -20.12
C ILE A 177 5.64 -5.55 -19.72
N SER A 178 5.60 -6.81 -20.16
CA SER A 178 6.64 -7.79 -19.85
C SER A 178 8.00 -7.50 -20.48
N ASN A 179 8.04 -6.71 -21.55
CA ASN A 179 9.28 -6.31 -22.22
C ASN A 179 9.94 -5.07 -21.60
N VAL A 180 9.38 -4.51 -20.53
CA VAL A 180 10.03 -3.39 -19.83
C VAL A 180 11.28 -3.90 -19.11
N THR A 181 12.42 -3.29 -19.41
CA THR A 181 13.73 -3.72 -18.89
C THR A 181 14.16 -2.99 -17.62
N TYR A 182 13.43 -1.94 -17.25
CA TYR A 182 13.79 -1.08 -16.12
C TYR A 182 13.50 -1.74 -14.76
N GLN A 183 14.56 -2.09 -14.03
CA GLN A 183 14.48 -2.90 -12.81
C GLN A 183 13.80 -2.23 -11.61
N HIS A 184 13.71 -0.89 -11.57
CA HIS A 184 13.13 -0.14 -10.46
C HIS A 184 11.73 0.41 -10.82
N LEU A 185 10.99 -0.32 -11.66
CA LEU A 185 9.65 0.04 -12.09
C LEU A 185 8.58 -0.50 -11.13
N ILE A 186 7.75 0.42 -10.64
CA ILE A 186 6.47 0.13 -10.00
C ILE A 186 5.37 0.19 -11.06
N ILE A 187 4.52 -0.82 -11.11
CA ILE A 187 3.41 -0.89 -12.07
C ILE A 187 2.08 -0.77 -11.31
N GLY A 188 1.32 0.27 -11.62
CA GLY A 188 -0.04 0.48 -11.15
C GLY A 188 -1.06 0.18 -12.25
N ILE A 189 -1.94 -0.81 -12.09
CA ILE A 189 -2.96 -1.14 -13.11
C ILE A 189 -4.35 -1.01 -12.51
N ASP A 190 -5.17 -0.13 -13.09
CA ASP A 190 -6.56 0.02 -12.69
C ASP A 190 -7.48 -0.94 -13.45
N ASN A 191 -8.40 -1.59 -12.74
CA ASN A 191 -9.34 -2.58 -13.27
C ASN A 191 -8.64 -3.60 -14.17
N PHE A 192 -7.72 -4.37 -13.60
CA PHE A 192 -6.86 -5.31 -14.32
C PHE A 192 -7.61 -6.18 -15.34
N GLU A 193 -8.79 -6.67 -14.98
CA GLU A 193 -9.67 -7.51 -15.79
C GLU A 193 -10.09 -6.89 -17.13
N VAL A 194 -10.01 -5.57 -17.29
CA VAL A 194 -10.44 -4.85 -18.50
C VAL A 194 -9.43 -5.02 -19.63
N ASN A 195 -8.14 -4.87 -19.33
CA ASN A 195 -7.08 -4.82 -20.36
C ASN A 195 -6.12 -6.01 -20.30
N PHE A 196 -6.21 -6.86 -19.27
CA PHE A 196 -5.29 -7.97 -19.06
C PHE A 196 -6.03 -9.27 -18.71
N ASP A 197 -5.34 -10.39 -18.88
CA ASP A 197 -5.84 -11.71 -18.53
C ASP A 197 -5.17 -12.22 -17.25
N VAL A 198 -5.86 -13.13 -16.55
CA VAL A 198 -5.39 -13.73 -15.29
C VAL A 198 -3.96 -14.28 -15.40
N LYS A 199 -3.59 -14.84 -16.56
CA LYS A 199 -2.25 -15.40 -16.81
C LYS A 199 -1.14 -14.36 -16.62
N SER A 200 -1.40 -13.10 -16.97
CA SER A 200 -0.42 -12.01 -16.91
C SER A 200 -0.11 -11.56 -15.47
N LEU A 201 -0.98 -11.86 -14.49
CA LEU A 201 -0.75 -11.53 -13.07
C LEU A 201 0.57 -12.09 -12.55
N ASN A 202 0.81 -13.38 -12.81
CA ASN A 202 2.01 -14.06 -12.35
C ASN A 202 3.27 -13.63 -13.11
N GLU A 203 3.10 -13.07 -14.31
CA GLU A 203 4.22 -12.59 -15.11
C GLU A 203 4.71 -11.23 -14.60
N PHE A 204 3.79 -10.26 -14.47
CA PHE A 204 4.12 -8.90 -14.03
C PHE A 204 4.73 -8.86 -12.63
N THR A 205 4.29 -9.76 -11.75
CA THR A 205 4.76 -9.86 -10.36
C THR A 205 6.18 -10.43 -10.23
N LYS A 206 6.76 -11.02 -11.28
CA LYS A 206 8.11 -11.62 -11.27
C LYS A 206 9.22 -10.62 -11.54
N PHE A 207 9.05 -9.75 -12.55
CA PHE A 207 10.13 -8.86 -13.02
C PHE A 207 10.03 -7.43 -12.49
N SER A 208 8.84 -6.97 -12.10
CA SER A 208 8.67 -5.61 -11.60
C SER A 208 9.23 -5.44 -10.18
N TYR A 209 9.62 -4.20 -9.86
CA TYR A 209 10.05 -3.83 -8.52
C TYR A 209 8.90 -3.94 -7.52
N GLN A 210 7.70 -3.53 -7.96
CA GLN A 210 6.46 -3.64 -7.20
C GLN A 210 5.25 -3.58 -8.15
N THR A 211 4.19 -4.32 -7.81
CA THR A 211 2.89 -4.23 -8.50
C THR A 211 1.79 -3.78 -7.55
N ILE A 212 0.91 -2.91 -8.04
CA ILE A 212 -0.30 -2.49 -7.35
C ILE A 212 -1.44 -2.54 -8.36
N PHE A 213 -2.28 -3.56 -8.24
CA PHE A 213 -3.40 -3.76 -9.15
C PHE A 213 -4.71 -3.46 -8.44
N THR A 214 -5.71 -3.01 -9.17
CA THR A 214 -7.09 -2.97 -8.67
C THR A 214 -7.93 -3.94 -9.48
N THR A 215 -8.94 -4.52 -8.84
CA THR A 215 -9.91 -5.36 -9.55
C THR A 215 -11.28 -5.30 -8.91
N ASN A 216 -12.30 -5.55 -9.72
CA ASN A 216 -13.62 -5.92 -9.24
C ASN A 216 -13.96 -7.40 -9.51
N ASP A 217 -13.07 -8.13 -10.19
CA ASP A 217 -13.28 -9.50 -10.66
C ASP A 217 -12.85 -10.52 -9.60
N LYS A 218 -13.74 -11.47 -9.28
CA LYS A 218 -13.49 -12.52 -8.30
C LYS A 218 -12.47 -13.55 -8.79
N ASP A 219 -12.39 -13.80 -10.09
CA ASP A 219 -11.43 -14.74 -10.66
C ASP A 219 -10.01 -14.21 -10.56
N ILE A 220 -9.82 -12.91 -10.71
CA ILE A 220 -8.53 -12.25 -10.44
C ILE A 220 -8.14 -12.42 -8.97
N VAL A 221 -9.06 -12.16 -8.03
CA VAL A 221 -8.79 -12.33 -6.59
C VAL A 221 -8.45 -13.79 -6.25
N LYS A 222 -9.16 -14.76 -6.85
CA LYS A 222 -8.94 -16.19 -6.63
C LYS A 222 -7.55 -16.64 -7.06
N ASN A 223 -7.08 -16.13 -8.20
CA ASN A 223 -5.83 -16.54 -8.82
C ASN A 223 -4.62 -15.68 -8.40
N TYR A 224 -4.83 -14.68 -7.54
CA TYR A 224 -3.75 -13.83 -7.04
C TYR A 224 -3.07 -14.45 -5.82
N ASN A 225 -1.81 -14.82 -6.00
CA ASN A 225 -1.03 -15.55 -4.97
C ASN A 225 -0.34 -14.64 -3.94
N TYR A 226 -0.51 -13.32 -4.03
CA TYR A 226 0.17 -12.35 -3.20
C TYR A 226 -0.80 -11.56 -2.31
N TYR A 227 -0.33 -10.45 -1.74
CA TYR A 227 -1.06 -9.66 -0.76
C TYR A 227 -2.33 -9.03 -1.37
N VAL A 228 -3.48 -9.28 -0.74
CA VAL A 228 -4.77 -8.69 -1.12
C VAL A 228 -5.19 -7.71 -0.03
N SER A 229 -5.20 -6.42 -0.37
CA SER A 229 -5.64 -5.34 0.52
C SER A 229 -7.07 -4.94 0.19
N ALA A 230 -7.94 -5.01 1.20
CA ALA A 230 -9.33 -4.60 1.10
C ALA A 230 -9.50 -3.15 1.55
N LEU A 231 -10.10 -2.34 0.69
CA LEU A 231 -10.51 -0.97 0.97
C LEU A 231 -12.00 -0.95 1.30
N TYR A 232 -12.28 -0.73 2.57
CA TYR A 232 -13.62 -0.66 3.15
C TYR A 232 -14.13 0.78 3.15
N LYS A 233 -15.44 0.96 2.94
CA LYS A 233 -16.07 2.29 3.05
C LYS A 233 -16.62 2.57 4.44
N GLY A 234 -16.70 1.54 5.29
CA GLY A 234 -17.36 1.64 6.60
C GLY A 234 -18.88 1.50 6.52
N ASP A 235 -19.43 1.19 5.35
CA ASP A 235 -20.81 0.73 5.19
C ASP A 235 -20.87 -0.80 5.24
N LYS A 236 -21.83 -1.34 5.98
CA LYS A 236 -21.96 -2.79 6.22
C LYS A 236 -22.15 -3.60 4.94
N ILE A 237 -22.85 -3.07 3.94
CA ILE A 237 -23.19 -3.80 2.71
C ILE A 237 -21.97 -3.84 1.78
N ASP A 238 -21.36 -2.67 1.54
CA ASP A 238 -20.16 -2.52 0.73
C ASP A 238 -18.96 -3.30 1.31
N ASP A 239 -18.82 -3.29 2.64
CA ASP A 239 -17.75 -4.01 3.32
C ASP A 239 -17.97 -5.53 3.23
N LEU A 240 -19.23 -5.99 3.30
CA LEU A 240 -19.58 -7.38 3.09
C LEU A 240 -19.31 -7.85 1.65
N ASP A 241 -19.66 -7.05 0.64
CA ASP A 241 -19.33 -7.37 -0.77
C ASP A 241 -17.81 -7.53 -0.96
N THR A 242 -17.05 -6.63 -0.34
CA THR A 242 -15.59 -6.68 -0.37
C THR A 242 -15.05 -7.96 0.29
N ILE A 243 -15.63 -8.37 1.42
CA ILE A 243 -15.27 -9.63 2.08
C ILE A 243 -15.62 -10.83 1.20
N LYS A 244 -16.80 -10.83 0.56
CA LYS A 244 -17.25 -11.90 -0.33
C LYS A 244 -16.33 -12.11 -1.54
N LYS A 245 -15.63 -11.07 -1.99
CA LYS A 245 -14.60 -11.20 -3.05
C LYS A 245 -13.42 -12.06 -2.61
N ARG A 246 -13.16 -12.20 -1.29
CA ARG A 246 -12.09 -13.06 -0.74
C ARG A 246 -12.57 -14.46 -0.37
N THR A 247 -13.87 -14.74 -0.48
CA THR A 247 -14.43 -16.02 -0.03
C THR A 247 -14.72 -16.95 -1.21
N PHE A 248 -14.11 -18.13 -1.19
CA PHE A 248 -14.25 -19.16 -2.21
C PHE A 248 -14.69 -20.47 -1.57
N LYS A 249 -15.81 -21.04 -2.03
CA LYS A 249 -16.36 -22.30 -1.47
C LYS A 249 -15.51 -23.52 -1.78
N GLU A 250 -14.75 -23.49 -2.87
CA GLU A 250 -14.00 -24.65 -3.38
C GLU A 250 -12.76 -25.01 -2.55
N HIS A 251 -12.27 -24.13 -1.67
CA HIS A 251 -10.98 -24.31 -1.00
C HIS A 251 -11.04 -24.93 0.40
N ASN A 252 -12.22 -25.28 0.92
CA ASN A 252 -12.41 -25.85 2.26
C ASN A 252 -11.61 -25.10 3.36
N LYS A 253 -11.40 -23.78 3.16
CA LYS A 253 -10.67 -22.91 4.08
C LYS A 253 -11.60 -22.39 5.16
N LYS A 254 -11.09 -22.28 6.38
CA LYS A 254 -11.75 -21.60 7.49
C LYS A 254 -11.41 -20.11 7.45
N TYR A 255 -12.41 -19.24 7.57
CA TYR A 255 -12.18 -17.79 7.59
C TYR A 255 -11.89 -17.33 9.02
N LEU A 256 -10.70 -16.77 9.22
CA LEU A 256 -10.27 -16.20 10.49
C LEU A 256 -10.62 -14.72 10.52
N LEU A 257 -11.67 -14.37 11.26
CA LEU A 257 -12.18 -13.00 11.38
C LEU A 257 -11.43 -12.26 12.49
N VAL A 258 -10.83 -11.12 12.15
CA VAL A 258 -10.00 -10.29 13.03
C VAL A 258 -10.51 -8.85 13.04
N GLU A 259 -10.14 -8.06 14.05
CA GLU A 259 -10.72 -6.72 14.25
C GLU A 259 -10.26 -5.71 13.20
N GLY A 260 -8.95 -5.49 13.11
CA GLY A 260 -8.35 -4.39 12.37
C GLY A 260 -7.62 -4.82 11.10
N LYS A 261 -7.45 -3.86 10.18
CA LYS A 261 -6.59 -4.03 9.00
C LYS A 261 -5.12 -4.28 9.36
N TYR A 262 -4.65 -3.76 10.50
CA TYR A 262 -3.26 -3.91 10.94
C TYR A 262 -3.00 -5.30 11.55
N ASP A 263 -4.03 -5.95 12.09
CA ASP A 263 -3.93 -7.28 12.69
C ASP A 263 -3.63 -8.35 11.64
N VAL A 264 -4.07 -8.14 10.38
CA VAL A 264 -3.93 -9.11 9.28
C VAL A 264 -2.50 -9.63 9.14
N ASN A 265 -1.50 -8.74 9.17
CA ASN A 265 -0.10 -9.15 9.03
C ASN A 265 0.38 -10.06 10.17
N TRP A 266 -0.11 -9.84 11.39
CA TRP A 266 0.22 -10.68 12.54
C TRP A 266 -0.31 -12.09 12.31
N PHE A 267 -1.61 -12.20 12.02
CA PHE A 267 -2.27 -13.49 11.82
C PHE A 267 -1.76 -14.23 10.59
N GLU A 268 -1.58 -13.56 9.44
CA GLU A 268 -1.06 -14.20 8.23
C GLU A 268 0.36 -14.74 8.43
N LYS A 269 1.22 -13.97 9.10
CA LYS A 269 2.58 -14.43 9.41
C LYS A 269 2.60 -15.59 10.40
N ALA A 270 1.76 -15.54 11.43
CA ALA A 270 1.64 -16.63 12.40
C ALA A 270 1.10 -17.91 11.73
N LEU A 271 0.08 -17.80 10.87
CA LEU A 271 -0.43 -18.93 10.09
C LEU A 271 0.64 -19.53 9.17
N GLN A 272 1.48 -18.70 8.54
CA GLN A 272 2.62 -19.17 7.75
C GLN A 272 3.63 -19.95 8.61
N LEU A 273 3.97 -19.43 9.80
CA LEU A 273 4.90 -20.10 10.73
C LEU A 273 4.36 -21.43 11.26
N LEU A 274 3.04 -21.56 11.35
CA LEU A 274 2.34 -22.76 11.81
C LEU A 274 2.03 -23.76 10.69
N ASP A 275 2.38 -23.45 9.44
CA ASP A 275 2.02 -24.21 8.22
C ASP A 275 0.49 -24.38 8.04
N LEU A 276 -0.25 -23.30 8.29
CA LEU A 276 -1.72 -23.24 8.24
C LEU A 276 -2.25 -22.23 7.21
N GLN A 277 -1.39 -21.55 6.46
CA GLN A 277 -1.73 -20.56 5.42
C GLN A 277 -2.67 -21.10 4.32
N ASN A 278 -2.61 -22.41 4.06
CA ASN A 278 -3.48 -23.06 3.09
C ASN A 278 -4.83 -23.50 3.68
N LYS A 279 -4.98 -23.48 5.00
CA LYS A 279 -6.22 -23.87 5.70
C LYS A 279 -7.06 -22.68 6.15
N TYR A 280 -6.44 -21.51 6.32
CA TYR A 280 -7.09 -20.32 6.81
C TYR A 280 -6.97 -19.14 5.86
N THR A 281 -7.98 -18.28 5.85
CA THR A 281 -7.95 -16.97 5.20
C THR A 281 -8.29 -15.91 6.24
N VAL A 282 -7.41 -14.92 6.45
CA VAL A 282 -7.62 -13.85 7.42
C VAL A 282 -8.48 -12.74 6.82
N ILE A 283 -9.56 -12.37 7.51
CA ILE A 283 -10.50 -11.33 7.09
C ILE A 283 -10.57 -10.24 8.17
N PRO A 284 -10.09 -9.02 7.89
CA PRO A 284 -10.32 -7.89 8.78
C PRO A 284 -11.79 -7.45 8.70
N CYS A 285 -12.41 -7.19 9.84
CA CYS A 285 -13.82 -6.82 9.90
C CYS A 285 -14.07 -5.32 10.14
N GLY A 286 -13.04 -4.51 10.31
CA GLY A 286 -13.21 -3.05 10.51
C GLY A 286 -13.70 -2.69 11.92
N GLY A 287 -13.31 -3.48 12.92
CA GLY A 287 -13.61 -3.30 14.34
C GLY A 287 -14.49 -4.40 14.94
N SER A 288 -14.41 -4.54 16.27
CA SER A 288 -15.11 -5.59 17.03
C SER A 288 -16.63 -5.59 16.86
N GLY A 289 -17.24 -4.43 16.59
CA GLY A 289 -18.69 -4.29 16.38
C GLY A 289 -19.22 -4.90 15.08
N ASN A 290 -18.37 -5.04 14.05
CA ASN A 290 -18.78 -5.56 12.74
C ASN A 290 -18.52 -7.07 12.57
N ILE A 291 -17.66 -7.65 13.42
CA ILE A 291 -17.30 -9.08 13.36
C ILE A 291 -18.54 -9.98 13.43
N SER A 292 -19.48 -9.70 14.34
CA SER A 292 -20.70 -10.51 14.50
C SER A 292 -21.55 -10.53 13.23
N PHE A 293 -21.71 -9.37 12.58
CA PHE A 293 -22.46 -9.25 11.34
C PHE A 293 -21.79 -10.04 10.21
N VAL A 294 -20.48 -9.86 10.02
CA VAL A 294 -19.71 -10.60 9.01
C VAL A 294 -19.79 -12.11 9.24
N LYS A 295 -19.63 -12.56 10.49
CA LYS A 295 -19.73 -13.97 10.88
C LYS A 295 -21.08 -14.57 10.51
N GLU A 296 -22.18 -13.89 10.83
CA GLU A 296 -23.52 -14.36 10.51
C GLU A 296 -23.75 -14.48 9.01
N GLN A 297 -23.29 -13.51 8.23
CA GLN A 297 -23.45 -13.53 6.78
C GLN A 297 -22.66 -14.66 6.14
N LEU A 298 -21.39 -14.85 6.55
CA LEU A 298 -20.57 -15.95 6.05
C LEU A 298 -21.14 -17.32 6.44
N LYS A 299 -21.67 -17.46 7.67
CA LYS A 299 -22.33 -18.69 8.10
C LYS A 299 -23.59 -18.99 7.31
N LYS A 300 -24.43 -17.98 7.01
CA LYS A 300 -25.62 -18.14 6.14
C LYS A 300 -25.25 -18.65 4.75
N GLU A 301 -24.07 -18.30 4.27
CA GLU A 301 -23.57 -18.74 2.96
C GLU A 301 -22.86 -20.11 3.01
N GLY A 302 -22.77 -20.71 4.20
CA GLY A 302 -22.18 -22.03 4.42
C GLY A 302 -20.66 -22.02 4.65
N PHE A 303 -20.07 -20.87 4.96
CA PHE A 303 -18.63 -20.78 5.26
C PHE A 303 -18.33 -21.04 6.74
N GLU A 304 -17.27 -21.80 6.99
CA GLU A 304 -16.73 -21.98 8.34
C GLU A 304 -15.93 -20.75 8.77
N THR A 305 -16.23 -20.23 9.96
CA THR A 305 -15.62 -19.02 10.51
C THR A 305 -15.09 -19.26 11.92
N ILE A 306 -13.88 -18.77 12.19
CA ILE A 306 -13.30 -18.63 13.53
C ILE A 306 -13.11 -17.13 13.79
N VAL A 307 -13.42 -16.69 15.00
CA VAL A 307 -13.24 -15.29 15.40
C VAL A 307 -12.08 -15.24 16.40
N VAL A 308 -11.11 -14.38 16.16
CA VAL A 308 -10.09 -14.03 17.15
C VAL A 308 -10.06 -12.51 17.31
N THR A 309 -10.18 -12.04 18.54
CA THR A 309 -10.30 -10.61 18.90
C THR A 309 -9.21 -10.20 19.87
N ASP A 310 -9.03 -8.89 20.04
CA ASP A 310 -8.16 -8.34 21.08
C ASP A 310 -8.64 -8.77 22.48
N GLY A 311 -7.73 -8.80 23.46
CA GLY A 311 -8.04 -9.26 24.83
C GLY A 311 -9.03 -8.37 25.58
N ASP A 312 -9.12 -7.09 25.21
CA ASP A 312 -10.04 -6.11 25.81
C ASP A 312 -11.53 -6.44 25.58
N THR A 313 -11.83 -7.38 24.69
CA THR A 313 -13.20 -7.82 24.41
C THR A 313 -13.73 -8.89 25.37
N HIS A 314 -12.87 -9.58 26.12
CA HIS A 314 -13.19 -10.66 27.08
C HIS A 314 -14.16 -11.75 26.55
N LYS A 315 -14.11 -12.06 25.25
CA LYS A 315 -14.95 -13.08 24.60
C LYS A 315 -14.20 -14.41 24.48
N LYS A 316 -14.96 -15.49 24.26
CA LYS A 316 -14.38 -16.78 23.88
C LYS A 316 -13.68 -16.62 22.51
N GLY A 317 -12.37 -16.81 22.49
CA GLY A 317 -11.53 -16.58 21.30
C GLY A 317 -10.75 -15.25 21.33
N SER A 318 -10.82 -14.47 22.41
CA SER A 318 -9.97 -13.30 22.60
C SER A 318 -8.53 -13.70 22.93
N LEU A 319 -7.59 -12.85 22.52
CA LEU A 319 -6.19 -12.94 22.92
C LEU A 319 -6.00 -12.64 24.42
N GLN A 320 -4.88 -13.05 25.00
CA GLN A 320 -4.55 -12.81 26.41
C GLN A 320 -4.19 -11.34 26.67
N ARG A 321 -3.44 -10.71 25.76
CA ARG A 321 -3.09 -9.28 25.90
C ARG A 321 -4.22 -8.41 25.38
N ASP A 322 -4.44 -7.26 26.03
CA ASP A 322 -5.50 -6.30 25.71
C ASP A 322 -5.55 -5.90 24.24
N VAL A 323 -4.40 -5.91 23.57
CA VAL A 323 -4.25 -5.53 22.17
C VAL A 323 -3.07 -6.27 21.55
N ILE A 324 -3.20 -6.69 20.29
CA ILE A 324 -2.18 -7.49 19.58
C ILE A 324 -0.80 -6.82 19.52
N GLU A 325 -0.73 -5.49 19.50
CA GLU A 325 0.54 -4.76 19.50
C GLU A 325 1.41 -5.03 20.74
N LEU A 326 0.81 -5.46 21.85
CA LEU A 326 1.55 -5.78 23.06
C LEU A 326 2.42 -7.03 22.90
N TYR A 327 2.22 -7.89 21.90
CA TYR A 327 3.09 -9.04 21.64
C TYR A 327 4.38 -8.67 20.91
N ALA A 328 4.59 -7.39 20.59
CA ALA A 328 5.80 -6.92 19.93
C ALA A 328 7.02 -6.89 20.87
N ASP A 329 8.19 -6.96 20.26
CA ASP A 329 9.46 -6.83 20.98
C ASP A 329 9.59 -5.42 21.60
N LYS A 330 9.85 -5.39 22.90
CA LYS A 330 9.95 -4.16 23.69
C LYS A 330 11.11 -3.27 23.23
N ASP A 331 12.24 -3.87 22.88
CA ASP A 331 13.44 -3.13 22.51
C ASP A 331 13.28 -2.50 21.13
N PHE A 332 12.59 -3.18 20.22
CA PHE A 332 12.13 -2.60 18.96
C PHE A 332 11.20 -1.41 19.20
N ILE A 333 10.19 -1.53 20.07
CA ILE A 333 9.26 -0.43 20.39
C ILE A 333 10.04 0.78 20.93
N ASN A 334 10.90 0.56 21.92
CA ASN A 334 11.73 1.60 22.53
C ASN A 334 12.60 2.31 21.51
N THR A 335 13.28 1.56 20.66
CA THR A 335 14.14 2.12 19.61
C THR A 335 13.32 2.89 18.57
N ARG A 336 12.23 2.31 18.09
CA ARG A 336 11.49 2.85 16.94
C ARG A 336 10.69 4.10 17.26
N PHE A 337 10.16 4.18 18.49
CA PHE A 337 9.31 5.27 18.94
C PHE A 337 9.95 6.17 20.00
N ASN A 338 11.23 5.94 20.32
CA ASN A 338 11.95 6.67 21.37
C ASN A 338 11.24 6.61 22.73
N THR A 339 10.71 5.43 23.07
CA THR A 339 10.10 5.15 24.38
C THR A 339 11.10 4.48 25.33
N ARG A 340 10.73 4.34 26.61
CA ARG A 340 11.58 3.76 27.66
C ARG A 340 10.83 2.75 28.53
N PHE A 341 10.17 1.79 27.89
CA PHE A 341 9.53 0.69 28.61
C PHE A 341 10.57 -0.22 29.26
N GLU A 342 10.48 -0.43 30.57
CA GLU A 342 11.16 -1.55 31.25
C GLU A 342 10.38 -2.85 31.04
N TYR A 343 9.04 -2.75 31.13
CA TYR A 343 8.06 -3.77 30.78
C TYR A 343 6.95 -3.12 29.97
N LEU A 344 6.39 -3.86 29.00
CA LEU A 344 5.22 -3.36 28.28
C LEU A 344 4.00 -3.36 29.22
N PRO A 345 3.19 -2.30 29.22
CA PRO A 345 2.01 -2.23 30.07
C PRO A 345 0.96 -3.25 29.64
N GLU A 346 0.16 -3.74 30.58
CA GLU A 346 -0.90 -4.71 30.28
C GLU A 346 -2.09 -4.07 29.54
N ARG A 347 -2.36 -2.79 29.82
CA ARG A 347 -3.56 -2.11 29.32
C ARG A 347 -3.32 -1.35 28.02
N LYS A 348 -4.22 -1.53 27.04
CA LYS A 348 -4.22 -0.82 25.74
C LYS A 348 -4.11 0.70 25.89
N HIS A 349 -4.93 1.30 26.74
CA HIS A 349 -4.93 2.75 26.94
C HIS A 349 -3.60 3.26 27.53
N THR A 350 -3.00 2.48 28.42
CA THR A 350 -1.69 2.82 29.01
C THR A 350 -0.60 2.71 27.95
N PHE A 351 -0.61 1.65 27.14
CA PHE A 351 0.35 1.45 26.05
C PHE A 351 0.37 2.63 25.08
N PHE A 352 -0.79 2.99 24.52
CA PHE A 352 -0.85 4.03 23.48
C PHE A 352 -0.50 5.44 23.98
N LYS A 353 -0.66 5.72 25.29
CA LYS A 353 -0.29 7.02 25.88
C LYS A 353 1.19 7.36 25.83
N TYR A 354 2.08 6.37 25.76
CA TYR A 354 3.52 6.61 25.73
C TYR A 354 4.04 7.08 24.37
N PHE A 355 3.21 7.06 23.33
CA PHE A 355 3.60 7.46 22.00
C PHE A 355 3.21 8.91 21.71
N HIS A 356 4.15 9.67 21.13
CA HIS A 356 3.90 11.03 20.63
C HIS A 356 3.38 11.05 19.19
N VAL A 357 2.98 9.88 18.67
CA VAL A 357 2.39 9.70 17.35
C VAL A 357 1.01 9.08 17.51
N LYS A 358 0.17 9.20 16.48
CA LYS A 358 -1.17 8.61 16.49
C LYS A 358 -1.12 7.09 16.60
N ASP A 359 -2.09 6.49 17.28
CA ASP A 359 -2.24 5.04 17.45
C ASP A 359 -2.13 4.30 16.11
N ASP A 360 -2.81 4.77 15.06
CA ASP A 360 -2.73 4.18 13.71
C ASP A 360 -1.30 4.07 13.16
N VAL A 361 -0.42 5.03 13.50
CA VAL A 361 0.99 4.99 13.09
C VAL A 361 1.71 3.89 13.86
N VAL A 362 1.45 3.77 15.16
CA VAL A 362 2.01 2.72 16.01
C VAL A 362 1.58 1.34 15.52
N LYS A 363 0.27 1.13 15.33
CA LYS A 363 -0.31 -0.12 14.82
C LYS A 363 0.27 -0.52 13.47
N ASN A 364 0.39 0.42 12.54
CA ASN A 364 0.98 0.18 11.22
C ASN A 364 2.44 -0.29 11.32
N VAL A 365 3.27 0.40 12.10
CA VAL A 365 4.68 0.06 12.27
C VAL A 365 4.83 -1.32 12.93
N LEU A 366 4.04 -1.61 13.97
CA LEU A 366 4.09 -2.90 14.67
C LEU A 366 3.52 -4.05 13.83
N SER A 367 2.51 -3.79 13.01
CA SER A 367 2.01 -4.71 11.99
C SER A 367 3.09 -5.14 11.00
N ARG A 368 3.94 -4.20 10.54
CA ARG A 368 5.09 -4.52 9.67
C ARG A 368 6.20 -5.26 10.41
N TRP A 369 6.47 -4.84 11.64
CA TRP A 369 7.41 -5.55 12.49
C TRP A 369 7.01 -7.02 12.63
N ALA A 370 5.73 -7.29 12.88
CA ALA A 370 5.22 -8.65 13.04
C ALA A 370 5.42 -9.48 11.77
N LYS A 371 5.10 -8.92 10.60
CA LYS A 371 5.30 -9.58 9.30
C LYS A 371 6.75 -10.04 9.08
N LYS A 372 7.72 -9.22 9.49
CA LYS A 372 9.16 -9.46 9.27
C LYS A 372 9.82 -10.28 10.39
N ASN A 373 9.39 -10.10 11.63
CA ASN A 373 10.14 -10.53 12.82
C ASN A 373 9.41 -11.55 13.70
N LEU A 374 8.13 -11.88 13.46
CA LEU A 374 7.49 -12.95 14.21
C LEU A 374 8.24 -14.27 14.02
N THR A 375 8.41 -14.99 15.11
CA THR A 375 9.03 -16.31 15.16
C THR A 375 8.04 -17.33 15.71
N LEU A 376 8.31 -18.62 15.49
CA LEU A 376 7.46 -19.68 16.01
C LEU A 376 7.34 -19.63 17.54
N GLN A 377 8.36 -19.14 18.24
CA GLN A 377 8.39 -19.07 19.72
C GLN A 377 7.71 -17.83 20.31
N ASN A 378 7.27 -16.88 19.48
CA ASN A 378 6.60 -15.70 19.99
C ASN A 378 5.27 -16.07 20.66
N ASP A 379 4.99 -15.46 21.82
CA ASP A 379 3.79 -15.70 22.63
C ASP A 379 2.49 -15.66 21.81
N PHE A 380 2.36 -14.69 20.88
CA PHE A 380 1.18 -14.58 20.02
C PHE A 380 1.01 -15.81 19.12
N VAL A 381 2.10 -16.33 18.56
CA VAL A 381 2.06 -17.50 17.66
C VAL A 381 1.70 -18.76 18.44
N GLN A 382 2.25 -18.93 19.64
CA GLN A 382 1.92 -20.05 20.51
C GLN A 382 0.47 -20.00 20.97
N GLU A 383 -0.01 -18.83 21.32
CA GLU A 383 -1.40 -18.62 21.71
C GLU A 383 -2.37 -18.88 20.55
N LEU A 384 -2.08 -18.34 19.36
CA LEU A 384 -2.89 -18.57 18.18
C LEU A 384 -2.98 -20.07 17.84
N LYS A 385 -1.88 -20.81 17.99
CA LYS A 385 -1.86 -22.27 17.81
C LYS A 385 -2.84 -22.98 18.75
N ILE A 386 -3.05 -22.47 19.96
CA ILE A 386 -4.03 -23.01 20.91
C ILE A 386 -5.45 -22.62 20.49
N LEU A 387 -5.68 -21.37 20.09
CA LEU A 387 -6.99 -20.86 19.66
C LEU A 387 -7.52 -21.50 18.37
N LEU A 388 -6.63 -22.00 17.51
CA LEU A 388 -6.98 -22.64 16.24
C LEU A 388 -7.17 -24.17 16.34
N LYS A 389 -6.94 -24.77 17.51
CA LYS A 389 -7.29 -26.17 17.80
C LYS A 389 -8.76 -26.27 18.20
#